data_AF-A0A067TR97-F1
#
_entry.id   AF-A0A067TR97-F1
#
_cell.length_a   1.000
_cell.length_b   1.000
_cell.length_c   1.000
_cell.angle_alpha   90.00
_cell.angle_beta   90.00
_cell.angle_gamma   90.00
#
_symmetry.space_group_name_H-M   'P 1'
#
loop_
_entity.id
_entity.type
_entity.pdbx_description
1 polymer ?
#
loop_
_entity_poly.entity_id
_entity_poly.type
_entity_poly.pdbx_seq_one_letter_code
_entity_poly.pdbx_strand_id
1 'polypeptide(L)'
;MMMEGESAKTPFQLLTSTRYDPFLSSLSWNDDQDGPSPFFLLPLHFDRLVSASETHNWLYAKSVLRYTSLKSSCLDAISEQRIRGNTSSTFRLRITVSPEGRIAVTAASLPTSFTSDPSYLPLDEPIVENEDQHGPTLRIYVDEEPITPSVFTQTKTTFRDIYDLAKARNDARAPEATSWDVVLYNEEGQITETTIFNVAFRRSSQWITPSTTSGCLSGVMRKWLLDNGRICEDTDGILTKDSVQEGEWVLLFNGVQGCRLGKIYT
;
A
#
# COMPACT_ATOMS: atom_id res chain seq x y z
N MET A 1 -18.66 -35.39 2.14
CA MET A 1 -19.11 -34.87 0.83
C MET A 1 -20.07 -33.73 1.11
N MET A 2 -19.53 -32.52 1.23
CA MET A 2 -20.29 -31.28 1.24
C MET A 2 -19.51 -30.39 0.29
N MET A 3 -20.02 -30.26 -0.95
CA MET A 3 -19.58 -29.23 -1.86
C MET A 3 -20.17 -27.92 -1.33
N GLU A 4 -19.36 -27.14 -0.61
CA GLU A 4 -19.69 -25.73 -0.41
C GLU A 4 -19.64 -25.07 -1.78
N GLY A 5 -20.77 -24.49 -2.17
CA GLY A 5 -20.98 -23.94 -3.49
C GLY A 5 -19.92 -22.91 -3.84
N GLU A 6 -19.34 -23.08 -5.03
CA GLU A 6 -18.72 -22.00 -5.78
C GLU A 6 -19.78 -20.91 -6.01
N SER A 7 -19.92 -20.00 -5.05
CA SER A 7 -20.43 -18.67 -5.33
C SER A 7 -19.56 -18.13 -6.47
N ALA A 8 -20.16 -17.82 -7.61
CA ALA A 8 -19.48 -17.31 -8.80
C ALA A 8 -18.73 -16.03 -8.40
N LYS A 9 -17.45 -16.16 -8.06
CA LYS A 9 -16.62 -15.03 -7.64
C LYS A 9 -16.57 -14.05 -8.79
N THR A 10 -16.95 -12.80 -8.53
CA THR A 10 -16.78 -11.68 -9.47
C THR A 10 -15.37 -11.74 -10.05
N PRO A 11 -15.21 -11.66 -11.39
CA PRO A 11 -13.89 -11.73 -12.00
C PRO A 11 -13.00 -10.63 -11.44
N PHE A 12 -11.86 -11.02 -10.86
CA PHE A 12 -10.89 -10.10 -10.28
C PHE A 12 -9.51 -10.31 -10.90
N GLN A 13 -8.65 -9.31 -10.73
CA GLN A 13 -7.25 -9.36 -11.14
C GLN A 13 -6.36 -9.12 -9.93
N LEU A 14 -5.14 -9.67 -9.94
CA LEU A 14 -4.11 -9.22 -9.02
C LEU A 14 -3.73 -7.79 -9.38
N LEU A 15 -3.36 -7.00 -8.37
CA LEU A 15 -3.13 -5.58 -8.48
C LEU A 15 -1.85 -5.18 -7.76
N THR A 16 -1.04 -4.37 -8.42
CA THR A 16 0.04 -3.63 -7.78
C THR A 16 0.06 -2.20 -8.28
N SER A 17 0.31 -1.24 -7.39
CA SER A 17 0.46 0.17 -7.76
C SER A 17 1.83 0.64 -7.32
N THR A 18 2.60 1.20 -8.26
CA THR A 18 3.94 1.77 -8.03
C THR A 18 3.98 3.21 -8.56
N ARG A 19 5.09 3.90 -8.29
CA ARG A 19 5.37 5.25 -8.78
C ARG A 19 6.55 5.23 -9.73
N TYR A 20 6.41 5.94 -10.84
CA TYR A 20 7.52 6.38 -11.67
C TYR A 20 7.88 7.82 -11.29
N ASP A 21 9.13 8.04 -10.90
CA ASP A 21 9.67 9.35 -10.56
C ASP A 21 11.19 9.39 -10.81
N PRO A 22 11.70 10.29 -11.67
CA PRO A 22 13.14 10.45 -11.91
C PRO A 22 13.96 10.70 -10.65
N PHE A 23 13.38 11.30 -9.60
CA PHE A 23 14.07 11.51 -8.32
C PHE A 23 14.53 10.19 -7.69
N LEU A 24 13.80 9.09 -7.90
CA LEU A 24 14.12 7.80 -7.31
C LEU A 24 15.45 7.22 -7.83
N SER A 25 15.88 7.60 -9.04
CA SER A 25 17.20 7.23 -9.57
C SER A 25 18.37 7.86 -8.81
N SER A 26 18.12 8.84 -7.93
CA SER A 26 19.14 9.39 -7.03
C SER A 26 19.32 8.58 -5.74
N LEU A 27 18.43 7.62 -5.47
CA LEU A 27 18.40 6.84 -4.22
C LEU A 27 18.92 5.43 -4.49
N SER A 28 20.15 5.14 -4.05
CA SER A 28 20.80 3.84 -4.29
C SER A 28 20.07 2.65 -3.66
N TRP A 29 19.31 2.86 -2.59
CA TRP A 29 18.49 1.79 -1.99
C TRP A 29 17.29 1.40 -2.87
N ASN A 30 16.93 2.21 -3.87
CA ASN A 30 15.87 1.94 -4.86
C ASN A 30 16.44 1.38 -6.18
N ASP A 31 17.72 1.05 -6.24
CA ASP A 31 18.32 0.46 -7.43
C ASP A 31 17.60 -0.85 -7.82
N ASP A 32 17.47 -1.05 -9.12
CA ASP A 32 16.94 -2.26 -9.74
C ASP A 32 18.10 -3.20 -10.13
N GLN A 33 17.81 -4.37 -10.68
CA GLN A 33 18.78 -5.39 -11.07
C GLN A 33 19.82 -4.90 -12.09
N ASP A 34 19.50 -3.84 -12.82
CA ASP A 34 20.29 -3.18 -13.86
C ASP A 34 20.79 -1.77 -13.48
N GLY A 35 20.66 -1.38 -12.21
CA GLY A 35 21.17 -0.11 -11.66
C GLY A 35 20.09 0.90 -11.27
N PRO A 36 20.40 2.21 -11.26
CA PRO A 36 19.48 3.23 -10.79
C PRO A 36 18.12 3.23 -11.50
N SER A 37 17.05 3.15 -10.71
CA SER A 37 15.70 2.96 -11.24
C SER A 37 14.76 4.11 -10.88
N PRO A 38 14.00 4.66 -11.85
CA PRO A 38 12.96 5.64 -11.58
C PRO A 38 11.66 4.98 -11.08
N PHE A 39 11.59 3.65 -10.99
CA PHE A 39 10.42 2.95 -10.48
C PHE A 39 10.57 2.63 -9.01
N PHE A 40 9.58 2.99 -8.21
CA PHE A 40 9.62 2.80 -6.76
C PHE A 40 9.45 1.32 -6.39
N LEU A 41 10.51 0.70 -5.83
CA LEU A 41 10.53 -0.68 -5.33
C LEU A 41 9.97 -1.73 -6.32
N LEU A 42 10.25 -1.55 -7.63
CA LEU A 42 9.67 -2.38 -8.69
C LEU A 42 9.92 -3.90 -8.52
N PRO A 43 11.11 -4.37 -8.10
CA PRO A 43 11.34 -5.79 -7.83
C PRO A 43 10.38 -6.36 -6.78
N LEU A 44 10.18 -5.65 -5.66
CA LEU A 44 9.26 -6.08 -4.61
C LEU A 44 7.80 -6.10 -5.07
N HIS A 45 7.43 -5.19 -5.98
CA HIS A 45 6.11 -5.22 -6.62
C HIS A 45 5.91 -6.46 -7.51
N PHE A 46 6.96 -6.91 -8.21
CA PHE A 46 6.93 -8.14 -8.99
C PHE A 46 6.84 -9.37 -8.08
N ASP A 47 7.66 -9.46 -7.05
CA ASP A 47 7.63 -10.57 -6.08
C ASP A 47 6.26 -10.72 -5.43
N ARG A 48 5.62 -9.60 -5.10
CA ARG A 48 4.23 -9.60 -4.59
C ARG A 48 3.24 -10.20 -5.58
N LEU A 49 3.35 -9.90 -6.88
CA LEU A 49 2.46 -10.46 -7.90
C LEU A 49 2.68 -11.97 -8.07
N VAL A 50 3.92 -12.43 -8.01
CA VAL A 50 4.28 -13.85 -8.09
C VAL A 50 3.74 -14.60 -6.86
N SER A 51 3.97 -14.06 -5.66
CA SER A 51 3.47 -14.60 -4.40
C SER A 51 1.94 -14.66 -4.38
N ALA A 52 1.26 -13.58 -4.77
CA ALA A 52 -0.20 -13.58 -4.85
C ALA A 52 -0.74 -14.56 -5.90
N SER A 53 -0.04 -14.76 -7.03
CA SER A 53 -0.43 -15.77 -8.01
C SER A 53 -0.39 -17.18 -7.41
N GLU A 54 0.57 -17.46 -6.55
CA GLU A 54 0.62 -18.73 -5.81
C GLU A 54 -0.51 -18.86 -4.78
N THR A 55 -0.76 -17.81 -3.98
CA THR A 55 -1.84 -17.80 -2.98
C THR A 55 -3.21 -18.04 -3.60
N HIS A 56 -3.46 -17.54 -4.81
CA HIS A 56 -4.70 -17.75 -5.56
C HIS A 56 -4.71 -19.02 -6.42
N ASN A 57 -3.67 -19.86 -6.35
CA ASN A 57 -3.49 -21.06 -7.16
C ASN A 57 -3.49 -20.80 -8.69
N TRP A 58 -3.03 -19.61 -9.11
CA TRP A 58 -2.87 -19.23 -10.52
C TRP A 58 -1.50 -19.70 -11.04
N LEU A 59 -1.30 -21.02 -11.04
CA LEU A 59 -0.02 -21.64 -11.39
C LEU A 59 0.47 -21.28 -12.79
N TYR A 60 -0.46 -21.14 -13.74
CA TYR A 60 -0.13 -20.69 -15.09
C TYR A 60 0.42 -19.25 -15.07
N ALA A 61 -0.29 -18.31 -14.44
CA ALA A 61 0.18 -16.93 -14.29
C ALA A 61 1.57 -16.89 -13.64
N LYS A 62 1.77 -17.60 -12.52
CA LYS A 62 3.09 -17.73 -11.86
C LYS A 62 4.17 -18.21 -12.83
N SER A 63 3.87 -19.19 -13.68
CA SER A 63 4.84 -19.77 -14.61
C SER A 63 5.24 -18.84 -15.76
N VAL A 64 4.35 -17.93 -16.19
CA VAL A 64 4.58 -17.04 -17.34
C VAL A 64 5.04 -15.64 -16.93
N LEU A 65 4.79 -15.21 -15.69
CA LEU A 65 5.24 -13.91 -15.19
C LEU A 65 6.77 -13.81 -15.26
N ARG A 66 7.25 -12.75 -15.91
CA ARG A 66 8.68 -12.42 -16.02
C ARG A 66 8.88 -10.95 -15.65
N TYR A 67 9.95 -10.69 -14.90
CA TYR A 67 10.28 -9.34 -14.46
C TYR A 67 10.53 -8.40 -15.65
N THR A 68 11.27 -8.87 -16.66
CA THR A 68 11.56 -8.12 -17.89
C THR A 68 10.31 -7.71 -18.64
N SER A 69 9.33 -8.60 -18.77
CA SER A 69 8.04 -8.30 -19.40
C SER A 69 7.26 -7.25 -18.62
N LEU A 70 7.22 -7.35 -17.29
CA LEU A 70 6.56 -6.35 -16.44
C LEU A 70 7.23 -4.98 -16.58
N LYS A 71 8.55 -4.92 -16.49
CA LYS A 71 9.33 -3.68 -16.63
C LYS A 71 9.14 -3.04 -18.00
N SER A 72 9.13 -3.84 -19.07
CA SER A 72 8.82 -3.36 -20.43
C SER A 72 7.42 -2.75 -20.49
N SER A 73 6.39 -3.44 -19.98
CA SER A 73 5.02 -2.91 -19.97
C SER A 73 4.89 -1.61 -19.15
N CYS A 74 5.68 -1.43 -18.09
CA CYS A 74 5.75 -0.17 -17.37
C CYS A 74 6.35 0.96 -18.22
N LEU A 75 7.45 0.69 -18.93
CA LEU A 75 8.08 1.67 -19.83
C LEU A 75 7.16 2.03 -21.01
N ASP A 76 6.45 1.05 -21.56
CA ASP A 76 5.49 1.25 -22.64
C ASP A 76 4.36 2.18 -22.18
N ALA A 77 3.79 1.95 -21.00
CA ALA A 77 2.73 2.80 -20.44
C ALA A 77 3.18 4.26 -20.21
N ILE A 78 4.45 4.49 -19.81
CA ILE A 78 5.01 5.83 -19.68
C ILE A 78 5.23 6.48 -21.05
N SER A 79 5.73 5.71 -22.02
CA SER A 79 5.96 6.16 -23.39
C SER A 79 4.66 6.58 -24.07
N GLU A 80 3.58 5.82 -23.87
CA GLU A 80 2.24 6.17 -24.36
C GLU A 80 1.75 7.50 -23.80
N GLN A 81 1.96 7.79 -22.50
CA GLN A 81 1.59 9.09 -21.92
C GLN A 81 2.34 10.24 -22.58
N ARG A 82 3.65 10.06 -22.84
CA ARG A 82 4.47 11.08 -23.52
C ARG A 82 4.03 11.32 -24.95
N ILE A 83 3.69 10.27 -25.69
CA ILE A 83 3.16 10.37 -27.07
C ILE A 83 1.83 11.14 -27.08
N ARG A 84 1.00 10.97 -26.05
CA ARG A 84 -0.27 11.72 -25.88
C ARG A 84 -0.06 13.19 -25.48
N GLY A 85 1.18 13.68 -25.42
CA GLY A 85 1.50 15.06 -25.09
C GLY A 85 1.52 15.37 -23.60
N ASN A 86 1.55 14.35 -22.74
CA ASN A 86 1.63 14.54 -21.29
C ASN A 86 3.04 15.00 -20.90
N THR A 87 3.13 16.18 -20.28
CA THR A 87 4.40 16.80 -19.85
C THR A 87 4.78 16.46 -18.41
N SER A 88 3.97 15.66 -17.69
CA SER A 88 4.30 15.23 -16.33
C SER A 88 5.58 14.40 -16.33
N SER A 89 6.46 14.67 -15.36
CA SER A 89 7.66 13.87 -15.12
C SER A 89 7.39 12.65 -14.23
N THR A 90 6.28 12.65 -13.48
CA THR A 90 5.94 11.61 -12.50
C THR A 90 4.59 10.99 -12.75
N PHE A 91 4.49 9.68 -12.51
CA PHE A 91 3.29 8.89 -12.80
C PHE A 91 3.03 7.87 -11.71
N ARG A 92 1.75 7.65 -11.40
CA ARG A 92 1.27 6.46 -10.70
C ARG A 92 1.01 5.38 -11.74
N LEU A 93 1.71 4.26 -11.60
CA LEU A 93 1.48 3.07 -12.41
C LEU A 93 0.55 2.12 -11.67
N ARG A 94 -0.52 1.71 -12.33
CA ARG A 94 -1.44 0.67 -11.87
C ARG A 94 -1.26 -0.54 -12.76
N ILE A 95 -0.74 -1.62 -12.20
CA ILE A 95 -0.40 -2.87 -12.89
C ILE A 95 -1.38 -3.96 -12.46
N THR A 96 -1.99 -4.65 -13.41
CA THR A 96 -2.81 -5.84 -13.15
C THR A 96 -2.25 -7.09 -13.79
N VAL A 97 -2.56 -8.22 -13.16
CA VAL A 97 -2.31 -9.54 -13.71
C VAL A 97 -3.61 -10.33 -13.71
N SER A 98 -3.99 -10.88 -14.86
CA SER A 98 -5.14 -11.79 -14.99
C SER A 98 -4.78 -13.23 -14.61
N PRO A 99 -5.76 -14.13 -14.41
CA PRO A 99 -5.50 -15.56 -14.19
C PRO A 99 -4.67 -16.23 -15.31
N GLU A 100 -4.77 -15.71 -16.53
CA GLU A 100 -4.00 -16.16 -17.70
C GLU A 100 -2.58 -15.54 -17.75
N GLY A 101 -2.17 -14.80 -16.72
CA GLY A 101 -0.86 -14.17 -16.66
C GLY A 101 -0.68 -12.95 -17.56
N ARG A 102 -1.77 -12.35 -18.06
CA ARG A 102 -1.68 -11.12 -18.86
C ARG A 102 -1.40 -9.93 -17.96
N ILE A 103 -0.30 -9.23 -18.25
CA ILE A 103 0.07 -7.97 -17.58
C ILE A 103 -0.59 -6.81 -18.33
N ALA A 104 -1.30 -5.96 -17.60
CA ALA A 104 -1.78 -4.68 -18.12
C ALA A 104 -1.31 -3.55 -17.20
N VAL A 105 -0.81 -2.46 -17.79
CA VAL A 105 -0.29 -1.31 -17.04
C VAL A 105 -0.99 -0.05 -17.50
N THR A 106 -1.53 0.72 -16.55
CA THR A 106 -2.04 2.06 -16.82
C THR A 106 -1.24 3.09 -16.04
N ALA A 107 -0.96 4.22 -16.67
CA ALA A 107 -0.23 5.34 -16.08
C ALA A 107 -1.17 6.53 -15.90
N ALA A 108 -1.13 7.16 -14.72
CA ALA A 108 -1.82 8.41 -14.44
C ALA A 108 -0.82 9.43 -13.90
N SER A 109 -0.87 10.68 -14.36
CA SER A 109 0.03 11.73 -13.87
C SER A 109 -0.11 11.94 -12.38
N LEU A 110 1.02 12.18 -11.71
CA LEU A 110 1.07 12.70 -10.36
C LEU A 110 1.43 14.19 -10.42
N PRO A 111 0.87 15.03 -9.54
CA PRO A 111 1.08 16.48 -9.59
C PRO A 111 2.48 16.90 -9.14
N THR A 112 3.12 16.11 -8.26
CA THR A 112 4.39 16.48 -7.62
C THR A 112 5.39 15.34 -7.64
N SER A 113 6.67 15.69 -7.78
CA SER A 113 7.82 14.82 -7.55
C SER A 113 8.05 14.59 -6.05
N PHE A 114 8.77 13.53 -5.69
CA PHE A 114 9.33 13.44 -4.35
C PHE A 114 10.36 14.56 -4.18
N THR A 115 10.33 15.20 -3.01
CA THR A 115 11.27 16.27 -2.61
C THR A 115 12.27 15.80 -1.56
N SER A 116 12.04 14.61 -1.01
CA SER A 116 12.85 13.97 0.04
C SER A 116 12.74 12.44 -0.10
N ASP A 117 13.57 11.73 0.65
CA ASP A 117 13.56 10.26 0.69
C ASP A 117 12.17 9.74 1.13
N PRO A 118 11.43 9.00 0.27
CA PRO A 118 10.10 8.49 0.59
C PRO A 118 10.10 7.37 1.64
N SER A 119 11.27 6.89 2.06
CA SER A 119 11.46 5.93 3.16
C SER A 119 11.77 6.59 4.50
N TYR A 120 11.92 7.91 4.53
CA TYR A 120 12.15 8.64 5.77
C TYR A 120 10.96 8.43 6.71
N LEU A 121 11.26 8.13 7.98
CA LEU A 121 10.24 7.99 9.03
C LEU A 121 10.19 9.31 9.80
N PRO A 122 9.08 10.04 9.72
CA PRO A 122 8.88 11.20 10.59
C PRO A 122 8.92 10.81 12.08
N LEU A 123 9.33 11.73 12.94
CA LEU A 123 9.27 11.66 14.42
C LEU A 123 10.35 10.86 15.17
N ASP A 124 11.55 10.61 14.61
CA ASP A 124 12.63 9.92 15.36
C ASP A 124 13.16 10.71 16.60
N GLU A 125 12.80 11.99 16.74
CA GLU A 125 13.10 12.86 17.89
C GLU A 125 11.80 13.39 18.55
N PRO A 126 11.83 13.88 19.81
CA PRO A 126 10.61 14.32 20.50
C PRO A 126 9.77 15.26 19.64
N ILE A 127 8.48 14.96 19.58
CA ILE A 127 7.47 15.65 18.77
C ILE A 127 7.51 17.14 19.17
N VAL A 128 8.19 17.96 18.38
CA VAL A 128 7.86 19.37 18.35
C VAL A 128 6.54 19.42 17.58
N GLU A 129 5.47 19.86 18.24
CA GLU A 129 4.11 20.00 17.70
C GLU A 129 3.98 20.96 16.51
N ASN A 130 5.08 21.25 15.82
CA ASN A 130 5.09 21.99 14.57
C ASN A 130 4.60 21.06 13.46
N GLU A 131 3.28 21.04 13.28
CA GLU A 131 2.60 20.40 12.14
C GLU A 131 3.22 20.83 10.79
N ASP A 132 3.80 22.04 10.74
CA ASP A 132 4.46 22.62 9.57
C ASP A 132 5.72 21.88 9.08
N GLN A 133 6.41 21.09 9.92
CA GLN A 133 7.66 20.41 9.52
C GLN A 133 7.43 19.05 8.85
N HIS A 134 6.25 18.47 8.98
CA HIS A 134 6.00 17.07 8.64
C HIS A 134 5.16 16.87 7.36
N GLY A 135 4.88 17.96 6.63
CA GLY A 135 4.05 17.95 5.43
C GLY A 135 2.55 17.80 5.74
N PRO A 136 1.69 17.71 4.72
CA PRO A 136 0.25 17.60 4.92
C PRO A 136 -0.09 16.28 5.61
N THR A 137 -0.66 16.38 6.82
CA THR A 137 -1.11 15.23 7.63
C THR A 137 -2.46 14.72 7.12
N LEU A 138 -2.61 13.39 6.98
CA LEU A 138 -3.90 12.78 6.65
C LEU A 138 -4.76 12.61 7.90
N ARG A 139 -6.07 12.86 7.79
CA ARG A 139 -7.02 12.50 8.85
C ARG A 139 -7.36 11.02 8.75
N ILE A 140 -7.18 10.26 9.81
CA ILE A 140 -7.40 8.81 9.81
C ILE A 140 -8.51 8.47 10.79
N TYR A 141 -9.61 7.93 10.28
CA TYR A 141 -10.74 7.52 11.10
C TYR A 141 -10.64 6.05 11.46
N VAL A 142 -10.96 5.68 12.69
CA VAL A 142 -11.14 4.26 13.04
C VAL A 142 -12.52 3.83 12.54
N ASP A 143 -12.57 2.73 11.79
CA ASP A 143 -13.85 2.19 11.30
C ASP A 143 -14.74 1.77 12.47
N GLU A 144 -16.05 1.75 12.22
CA GLU A 144 -17.04 1.33 13.22
C GLU A 144 -17.26 -0.18 13.20
N GLU A 145 -17.10 -0.81 12.04
CA GLU A 145 -17.32 -2.24 11.84
C GLU A 145 -16.01 -3.01 11.63
N PRO A 146 -15.87 -4.22 12.22
CA PRO A 146 -14.71 -5.07 11.97
C PRO A 146 -14.76 -5.64 10.55
N ILE A 147 -13.59 -6.04 10.05
CA ILE A 147 -13.45 -6.84 8.83
C ILE A 147 -13.18 -8.31 9.18
N THR A 148 -13.60 -9.22 8.32
CA THR A 148 -13.17 -10.63 8.38
C THR A 148 -11.96 -10.80 7.46
N PRO A 149 -10.75 -11.11 7.99
CA PRO A 149 -9.57 -11.38 7.17
C PRO A 149 -9.82 -12.45 6.11
N SER A 150 -9.26 -12.25 4.92
CA SER A 150 -9.36 -13.24 3.84
C SER A 150 -8.16 -13.17 2.91
N VAL A 151 -8.13 -14.07 1.91
CA VAL A 151 -7.13 -13.99 0.84
C VAL A 151 -7.15 -12.62 0.13
N PHE A 152 -8.30 -11.93 0.09
CA PHE A 152 -8.44 -10.62 -0.57
C PHE A 152 -7.96 -9.43 0.26
N THR A 153 -7.75 -9.61 1.57
CA THR A 153 -7.08 -8.61 2.42
C THR A 153 -5.57 -8.86 2.43
N GLN A 154 -5.15 -10.13 2.39
CA GLN A 154 -3.74 -10.52 2.38
C GLN A 154 -3.06 -10.36 1.01
N THR A 155 -3.83 -10.30 -0.08
CA THR A 155 -3.32 -10.06 -1.43
C THR A 155 -4.00 -8.85 -2.05
N LYS A 156 -3.22 -8.03 -2.76
CA LYS A 156 -3.77 -6.82 -3.39
C LYS A 156 -4.45 -7.22 -4.70
N THR A 157 -5.77 -7.07 -4.75
CA THR A 157 -6.58 -7.40 -5.93
C THR A 157 -7.48 -6.24 -6.34
N THR A 158 -8.21 -6.40 -7.44
CA THR A 158 -9.30 -5.50 -7.83
C THR A 158 -10.60 -5.77 -7.09
N PHE A 159 -10.70 -6.85 -6.33
CA PHE A 159 -11.82 -7.13 -5.44
C PHE A 159 -11.62 -6.35 -4.14
N ARG A 160 -12.36 -5.26 -3.97
CA ARG A 160 -12.09 -4.25 -2.94
C ARG A 160 -13.31 -3.87 -2.09
N ASP A 161 -14.39 -4.62 -2.20
CA ASP A 161 -15.69 -4.33 -1.57
C ASP A 161 -15.55 -4.00 -0.07
N ILE A 162 -14.75 -4.75 0.70
CA ILE A 162 -14.51 -4.48 2.13
C ILE A 162 -13.94 -3.08 2.35
N TYR A 163 -12.95 -2.67 1.54
CA TYR A 163 -12.31 -1.36 1.63
C TYR A 163 -13.24 -0.23 1.15
N ASP A 164 -14.03 -0.49 0.12
CA ASP A 164 -14.94 0.49 -0.47
C ASP A 164 -16.16 0.72 0.44
N LEU A 165 -16.67 -0.34 1.09
CA LEU A 165 -17.71 -0.25 2.12
C LEU A 165 -17.21 0.50 3.36
N ALA A 166 -16.00 0.21 3.84
CA ALA A 166 -15.38 0.96 4.93
C ALA A 166 -15.25 2.46 4.60
N LYS A 167 -14.96 2.79 3.33
CA LYS A 167 -15.01 4.18 2.89
C LYS A 167 -16.40 4.77 2.93
N ALA A 168 -17.38 4.10 2.35
CA ALA A 168 -18.75 4.59 2.32
C ALA A 168 -19.32 4.84 3.72
N ARG A 169 -19.06 3.95 4.70
CA ARG A 169 -19.52 4.11 6.09
C ARG A 169 -18.99 5.38 6.75
N ASN A 170 -17.76 5.77 6.44
CA ASN A 170 -17.06 6.87 7.11
C ASN A 170 -17.08 8.19 6.31
N ASP A 171 -17.71 8.21 5.13
CA ASP A 171 -17.73 9.38 4.24
C ASP A 171 -18.33 10.63 4.91
N ALA A 172 -19.40 10.45 5.69
CA ALA A 172 -20.06 11.55 6.40
C ALA A 172 -19.20 12.19 7.52
N ARG A 173 -18.16 11.49 8.00
CA ARG A 173 -17.24 11.99 9.05
C ARG A 173 -16.13 12.86 8.45
N ALA A 174 -15.92 12.77 7.14
CA ALA A 174 -14.80 13.38 6.47
C ALA A 174 -15.11 14.79 5.93
N PRO A 175 -14.30 15.80 6.26
CA PRO A 175 -14.46 17.14 5.67
C PRO A 175 -14.15 17.13 4.17
N GLU A 176 -14.99 17.79 3.36
CA GLU A 176 -14.88 17.84 1.89
C GLU A 176 -13.49 18.32 1.37
N ALA A 177 -12.79 19.14 2.16
CA ALA A 177 -11.53 19.77 1.76
C ALA A 177 -10.26 19.11 2.34
N THR A 178 -10.36 17.99 3.08
CA THR A 178 -9.21 17.35 3.71
C THR A 178 -9.00 15.93 3.19
N SER A 179 -7.75 15.55 2.90
CA SER A 179 -7.43 14.15 2.59
C SER A 179 -7.58 13.28 3.84
N TRP A 180 -8.33 12.19 3.71
CA TRP A 180 -8.62 11.29 4.82
C TRP A 180 -8.50 9.82 4.43
N ASP A 181 -8.22 8.97 5.41
CA ASP A 181 -8.33 7.54 5.27
C ASP A 181 -9.05 6.89 6.48
N VAL A 182 -9.27 5.57 6.46
CA VAL A 182 -9.97 4.80 7.49
C VAL A 182 -9.08 3.62 7.85
N VAL A 183 -8.73 3.48 9.12
CA VAL A 183 -8.03 2.31 9.64
C VAL A 183 -9.04 1.23 10.01
N LEU A 184 -8.76 0.00 9.57
CA LEU A 184 -9.60 -1.18 9.74
C LEU A 184 -9.06 -2.05 10.86
N TYR A 185 -9.94 -2.84 11.45
CA TYR A 185 -9.61 -3.82 12.49
C TYR A 185 -10.39 -5.11 12.24
N ASN A 186 -9.84 -6.25 12.69
CA ASN A 186 -10.49 -7.54 12.51
C ASN A 186 -11.50 -7.86 13.63
N GLU A 187 -12.15 -9.01 13.54
CA GLU A 187 -13.14 -9.49 14.53
C GLU A 187 -12.56 -9.68 15.95
N GLU A 188 -11.24 -9.86 16.07
CA GLU A 188 -10.53 -9.95 17.36
C GLU A 188 -10.17 -8.56 17.94
N GLY A 189 -10.54 -7.48 17.24
CA GLY A 189 -10.21 -6.12 17.65
C GLY A 189 -8.80 -5.68 17.24
N GLN A 190 -8.02 -6.49 16.54
CA GLN A 190 -6.66 -6.16 16.12
C GLN A 190 -6.69 -5.21 14.91
N ILE A 191 -5.86 -4.17 14.94
CA ILE A 191 -5.68 -3.27 13.80
C ILE A 191 -5.06 -4.05 12.63
N THR A 192 -5.46 -3.70 11.41
CA THR A 192 -4.94 -4.30 10.17
C THR A 192 -4.18 -3.28 9.33
N GLU A 193 -4.90 -2.45 8.58
CA GLU A 193 -4.37 -1.45 7.68
C GLU A 193 -5.44 -0.40 7.37
N THR A 194 -5.12 0.64 6.60
CA THR A 194 -6.15 1.51 6.03
C THR A 194 -6.66 0.99 4.69
N THR A 195 -7.52 1.73 4.00
CA THR A 195 -8.04 1.26 2.70
C THR A 195 -6.99 1.25 1.59
N ILE A 196 -5.92 2.04 1.73
CA ILE A 196 -4.83 2.13 0.74
C ILE A 196 -3.41 2.15 1.32
N PHE A 197 -3.23 2.18 2.64
CA PHE A 197 -1.92 2.17 3.31
C PHE A 197 -1.83 1.03 4.33
N ASN A 198 -0.64 0.46 4.49
CA ASN A 198 -0.30 -0.17 5.75
C ASN A 198 -0.03 0.91 6.81
N VAL A 199 -0.19 0.54 8.09
CA VAL A 199 -0.05 1.46 9.22
C VAL A 199 1.07 1.01 10.17
N ALA A 200 1.65 1.96 10.89
CA ALA A 200 2.40 1.67 12.11
C ALA A 200 2.09 2.74 13.17
N PHE A 201 2.06 2.31 14.43
CA PHE A 201 1.83 3.18 15.58
C PHE A 201 3.09 3.21 16.45
N ARG A 202 3.32 4.34 17.12
CA ARG A 202 4.53 4.49 17.94
C ARG A 202 4.28 3.90 19.33
N ARG A 203 4.97 2.83 19.68
CA ARG A 203 4.90 2.17 20.99
C ARG A 203 6.33 1.99 21.50
N SER A 204 6.59 2.36 22.75
CA SER A 204 7.93 2.24 23.36
C SER A 204 9.07 2.80 22.48
N SER A 205 8.84 3.97 21.87
CA SER A 205 9.76 4.63 20.93
C SER A 205 10.07 3.89 19.61
N GLN A 206 9.30 2.86 19.28
CA GLN A 206 9.41 2.11 18.04
C GLN A 206 8.12 2.22 17.22
N TRP A 207 8.26 2.19 15.90
CA TRP A 207 7.11 2.06 14.99
C TRP A 207 6.72 0.59 14.88
N ILE A 208 5.56 0.24 15.43
CA ILE A 208 5.01 -1.12 15.39
C ILE A 208 3.93 -1.18 14.31
N THR A 209 4.04 -2.10 13.36
CA THR A 209 3.05 -2.36 12.31
C THR A 209 2.29 -3.65 12.60
N PRO A 210 0.98 -3.73 12.31
CA PRO A 210 0.22 -4.95 12.50
C PRO A 210 0.85 -6.17 11.82
N SER A 211 0.74 -7.33 12.47
CA SER A 211 1.17 -8.62 11.90
C SER A 211 0.30 -9.01 10.72
N THR A 212 0.89 -9.70 9.74
CA THR A 212 0.12 -10.31 8.64
C THR A 212 -0.96 -11.29 9.13
N THR A 213 -0.81 -11.85 10.34
CA THR A 213 -1.83 -12.69 10.99
C THR A 213 -3.09 -11.93 11.36
N SER A 214 -3.03 -10.60 11.55
CA SER A 214 -4.24 -9.78 11.78
C SER A 214 -5.11 -9.66 10.52
N GLY A 215 -4.57 -10.01 9.35
CA GLY A 215 -5.27 -9.99 8.08
C GLY A 215 -4.85 -8.86 7.12
N CYS A 216 -3.88 -8.02 7.50
CA CYS A 216 -3.41 -6.92 6.67
C CYS A 216 -2.64 -7.41 5.43
N LEU A 217 -2.64 -6.60 4.38
CA LEU A 217 -1.80 -6.81 3.20
C LEU A 217 -0.31 -6.82 3.55
N SER A 218 0.44 -7.78 3.01
CA SER A 218 1.91 -7.72 2.98
C SER A 218 2.39 -6.68 1.96
N GLY A 219 2.23 -5.39 2.29
CA GLY A 219 2.55 -4.29 1.39
C GLY A 219 4.03 -4.19 1.05
N VAL A 220 4.34 -3.67 -0.14
CA VAL A 220 5.71 -3.56 -0.64
C VAL A 220 6.55 -2.61 0.22
N MET A 221 6.02 -1.44 0.56
CA MET A 221 6.72 -0.49 1.43
C MET A 221 6.85 -1.04 2.86
N ARG A 222 5.82 -1.75 3.36
CA ARG A 222 5.86 -2.45 4.65
C ARG A 222 7.02 -3.44 4.70
N LYS A 223 7.12 -4.31 3.69
CA LYS A 223 8.18 -5.31 3.58
C LYS A 223 9.55 -4.64 3.56
N TRP A 224 9.75 -3.61 2.74
CA TRP A 224 11.02 -2.89 2.68
C TRP A 224 11.39 -2.28 4.04
N LEU A 225 10.44 -1.65 4.74
CA LEU A 225 10.69 -1.07 6.07
C LEU A 225 11.06 -2.11 7.12
N LEU A 226 10.39 -3.28 7.12
CA LEU A 226 10.69 -4.40 8.02
C LEU A 226 12.08 -4.99 7.72
N ASP A 227 12.36 -5.30 6.45
CA ASP A 227 13.63 -5.89 6.01
C ASP A 227 14.84 -4.97 6.35
N ASN A 228 14.61 -3.65 6.43
CA ASN A 228 15.62 -2.65 6.79
C ASN A 228 15.58 -2.23 8.26
N GLY A 229 14.81 -2.91 9.12
CA GLY A 229 14.74 -2.65 10.57
C GLY A 229 14.20 -1.26 10.93
N ARG A 230 13.43 -0.63 10.04
CA ARG A 230 12.87 0.71 10.23
C ARG A 230 11.56 0.68 11.04
N ILE A 231 10.83 -0.43 10.96
CA ILE A 231 9.62 -0.70 11.75
C ILE A 231 9.71 -2.13 12.30
N CYS A 232 8.89 -2.46 13.30
CA CYS A 232 8.78 -3.79 13.88
C CYS A 232 7.36 -4.34 13.69
N GLU A 233 7.22 -5.65 13.51
CA GLU A 233 5.92 -6.31 13.44
C GLU A 233 5.32 -6.50 14.85
N ASP A 234 4.01 -6.35 14.98
CA ASP A 234 3.28 -6.59 16.22
C ASP A 234 3.14 -8.09 16.50
N THR A 235 4.06 -8.65 17.27
CA THR A 235 4.03 -10.07 17.69
C THR A 235 3.18 -10.32 18.92
N ASP A 236 2.89 -9.27 19.69
CA ASP A 236 2.26 -9.37 21.00
C ASP A 236 0.77 -9.01 20.95
N GLY A 237 0.27 -8.59 19.78
CA GLY A 237 -1.13 -8.20 19.57
C GLY A 237 -1.50 -6.91 20.31
N ILE A 238 -0.55 -5.99 20.49
CA ILE A 238 -0.75 -4.74 21.24
C ILE A 238 -1.50 -3.68 20.44
N LEU A 239 -1.54 -3.81 19.11
CA LEU A 239 -2.26 -2.89 18.24
C LEU A 239 -3.72 -3.33 18.10
N THR A 240 -4.53 -2.93 19.07
CA THR A 240 -5.99 -3.13 19.05
C THR A 240 -6.73 -1.84 18.80
N LYS A 241 -8.00 -1.92 18.37
CA LYS A 241 -8.91 -0.79 18.25
C LYS A 241 -8.91 0.09 19.51
N ASP A 242 -8.96 -0.53 20.68
CA ASP A 242 -9.00 0.18 21.97
C ASP A 242 -7.65 0.79 22.38
N SER A 243 -6.55 0.33 21.77
CA SER A 243 -5.21 0.89 22.00
C SER A 243 -4.94 2.18 21.21
N VAL A 244 -5.80 2.51 20.26
CA VAL A 244 -5.68 3.67 19.37
C VAL A 244 -6.44 4.85 19.96
N GLN A 245 -5.78 6.01 20.06
CA GLN A 245 -6.34 7.18 20.74
C GLN A 245 -6.62 8.35 19.78
N GLU A 246 -7.63 9.16 20.09
CA GLU A 246 -7.88 10.45 19.41
C GLU A 246 -6.62 11.31 19.41
N GLY A 247 -6.29 11.89 18.25
CA GLY A 247 -5.14 12.78 18.09
C GLY A 247 -3.78 12.07 18.03
N GLU A 248 -3.74 10.74 18.16
CA GLU A 248 -2.51 9.96 18.06
C GLU A 248 -1.94 10.01 16.63
N TRP A 249 -0.61 10.05 16.53
CA TRP A 249 0.09 9.95 15.25
C TRP A 249 0.14 8.51 14.75
N VAL A 250 -0.13 8.34 13.46
CA VAL A 250 -0.01 7.07 12.75
C VAL A 250 0.90 7.25 11.54
N LEU A 251 1.87 6.34 11.39
CA LEU A 251 2.69 6.25 10.19
C LEU A 251 1.93 5.46 9.14
N LEU A 252 1.80 6.03 7.95
CA LEU A 252 1.12 5.45 6.80
C LEU A 252 2.15 5.15 5.71
N PHE A 253 2.08 3.99 5.07
CA PHE A 253 3.00 3.67 3.99
C PHE A 253 2.39 2.81 2.88
N ASN A 254 2.71 3.16 1.64
CA ASN A 254 2.38 2.37 0.46
C ASN A 254 3.44 2.55 -0.65
N GLY A 255 3.38 1.70 -1.68
CA GLY A 255 4.33 1.70 -2.80
C GLY A 255 4.14 2.83 -3.83
N VAL A 256 3.37 3.87 -3.52
CA VAL A 256 3.18 5.04 -4.42
C VAL A 256 3.62 6.33 -3.73
N GLN A 257 3.23 6.50 -2.46
CA GLN A 257 3.42 7.72 -1.69
C GLN A 257 4.57 7.63 -0.71
N GLY A 258 5.17 6.44 -0.51
CA GLY A 258 6.17 6.23 0.51
C GLY A 258 5.56 6.33 1.90
N CYS A 259 6.36 6.79 2.86
CA CYS A 259 5.95 7.12 4.22
C CYS A 259 5.25 8.48 4.29
N ARG A 260 4.15 8.53 5.05
CA ARG A 260 3.34 9.71 5.36
C ARG A 260 2.94 9.67 6.82
N LEU A 261 2.67 10.83 7.41
CA LEU A 261 1.99 10.89 8.71
C LEU A 261 0.49 11.11 8.53
N GLY A 262 -0.27 10.42 9.37
CA GLY A 262 -1.66 10.69 9.64
C GLY A 262 -1.87 10.97 11.12
N LYS A 263 -3.04 11.51 11.45
CA LYS A 263 -3.50 11.74 12.81
C LYS A 263 -4.86 11.09 12.98
N ILE A 264 -5.05 10.40 14.09
CA ILE A 264 -6.28 9.66 14.38
C ILE A 264 -7.40 10.62 14.76
N TYR A 265 -8.58 10.38 14.20
CA TYR A 265 -9.85 11.01 14.54
C TYR A 265 -10.90 9.91 14.80
N THR A 266 -11.65 10.04 15.88
CA THR A 266 -12.67 9.11 16.38
C THR A 266 -14.04 9.75 16.37
#